data_AF-A0A134AHB9-F1
#
_entry.id   AF-A0A134AHB9-F1
#
_cell.length_a   1.000
_cell.length_b   1.000
_cell.length_c   1.000
_cell.angle_alpha   90.00
_cell.angle_beta   90.00
_cell.angle_gamma   90.00
#
_symmetry.space_group_name_H-M   'P 1'
#
loop_
_entity.id
_entity.type
_entity.pdbx_description
1 polymer ?
#
loop_
_entity_poly.entity_id
_entity_poly.type
_entity_poly.pdbx_seq_one_letter_code
_entity_poly.pdbx_strand_id
1 'polypeptide(L)'
;MRTNGRIFAATQAVMILLCSVIAIALHHAPLLEGFLYRHIIFRIAAVLAVGAVYVGAGKLMRLRSFVDVLSLLFVPAVFWGVLMVAAYFGGGSDAFLRGPFRSMWRFPLDIAMLPQVVVMGLLRLRYTPQIHMAFAFVAQIAMILAAWKRMLHYRRRVAKRNRRRAAKRRPISEREERRS
;
A
#
# COMPACT_ATOMS: atom_id res chain seq x y z
N MET A 1 -15.26 8.05 2.75
CA MET A 1 -14.98 6.74 3.39
C MET A 1 -15.40 5.49 2.61
N ARG A 2 -16.68 5.11 2.46
CA ARG A 2 -17.08 3.77 1.93
C ARG A 2 -16.35 3.35 0.64
N THR A 3 -16.17 4.26 -0.31
CA THR A 3 -15.49 3.96 -1.58
C THR A 3 -13.99 3.71 -1.42
N ASN A 4 -13.27 4.50 -0.62
CA ASN A 4 -11.82 4.34 -0.43
C ASN A 4 -11.50 3.04 0.32
N GLY A 5 -12.29 2.71 1.35
CA GLY A 5 -12.15 1.43 2.07
C GLY A 5 -12.41 0.22 1.16
N ARG A 6 -13.41 0.29 0.27
CA ARG A 6 -13.65 -0.76 -0.75
C ARG A 6 -12.49 -0.90 -1.72
N ILE A 7 -11.92 0.21 -2.20
CA ILE A 7 -10.74 0.18 -3.09
C ILE A 7 -9.57 -0.49 -2.38
N PHE A 8 -9.31 -0.13 -1.11
CA PHE A 8 -8.26 -0.77 -0.31
C PHE A 8 -8.51 -2.27 -0.16
N ALA A 9 -9.69 -2.67 0.29
CA ALA A 9 -10.04 -4.08 0.51
C ALA A 9 -9.97 -4.90 -0.78
N ALA A 10 -10.49 -4.36 -1.90
CA ALA A 10 -10.39 -5.00 -3.21
C ALA A 10 -8.95 -5.14 -3.68
N THR A 11 -8.13 -4.10 -3.50
CA THR A 11 -6.69 -4.15 -3.85
C THR A 11 -5.97 -5.19 -3.01
N GLN A 12 -6.22 -5.22 -1.69
CA GLN A 12 -5.62 -6.22 -0.79
C GLN A 12 -6.04 -7.63 -1.19
N ALA A 13 -7.33 -7.87 -1.48
CA ALA A 13 -7.83 -9.17 -1.90
C ALA A 13 -7.22 -9.63 -3.24
N VAL A 14 -7.15 -8.75 -4.23
CA VAL A 14 -6.50 -9.03 -5.52
C VAL A 14 -5.02 -9.33 -5.32
N MET A 15 -4.33 -8.56 -4.49
CA MET A 15 -2.91 -8.80 -4.20
C MET A 15 -2.68 -10.11 -3.46
N ILE A 16 -3.54 -10.46 -2.50
CA ILE A 16 -3.51 -11.78 -1.85
C ILE A 16 -3.65 -12.87 -2.91
N LEU A 17 -4.65 -12.78 -3.79
CA LEU A 17 -4.88 -13.77 -4.84
C LEU A 17 -3.66 -13.89 -5.78
N LEU A 18 -3.14 -12.77 -6.28
CA LEU A 18 -1.97 -12.75 -7.16
C LEU A 18 -0.73 -13.33 -6.47
N CYS A 19 -0.45 -12.92 -5.23
CA CYS A 19 0.66 -13.44 -4.45
C CYS A 19 0.51 -14.94 -4.18
N SER A 20 -0.70 -15.43 -3.92
CA SER A 20 -0.96 -16.87 -3.76
C SER A 20 -0.68 -17.64 -5.04
N VAL A 21 -1.18 -17.17 -6.18
CA VAL A 21 -0.94 -17.82 -7.49
C VAL A 21 0.56 -17.84 -7.81
N ILE A 22 1.26 -16.73 -7.59
CA ILE A 22 2.72 -16.65 -7.81
C ILE A 22 3.47 -17.59 -6.85
N ALA A 23 3.09 -17.62 -5.57
CA ALA A 23 3.73 -18.50 -4.60
C ALA A 23 3.55 -19.98 -4.96
N ILE A 24 2.35 -20.38 -5.39
CA ILE A 24 2.06 -21.74 -5.86
C ILE A 24 2.86 -22.05 -7.13
N ALA A 25 2.91 -21.13 -8.09
CA ALA A 25 3.68 -21.31 -9.32
C ALA A 25 5.18 -21.45 -9.05
N LEU A 26 5.75 -20.63 -8.15
CA LEU A 26 7.15 -20.73 -7.74
C LEU A 26 7.45 -22.05 -7.03
N HIS A 27 6.53 -22.54 -6.20
CA HIS A 27 6.67 -23.84 -5.54
C HIS A 27 6.79 -24.99 -6.55
N HIS A 28 6.08 -24.92 -7.67
CA HIS A 28 6.19 -25.90 -8.75
C HIS A 28 7.34 -25.64 -9.73
N ALA A 29 8.05 -24.51 -9.61
CA ALA A 29 9.14 -24.11 -10.48
C ALA A 29 10.40 -23.73 -9.67
N PRO A 30 11.08 -24.70 -9.03
CA PRO A 30 12.20 -24.45 -8.11
C PRO A 30 13.39 -23.75 -8.78
N LEU A 31 13.59 -23.93 -10.10
CA LEU A 31 14.60 -23.19 -10.86
C LEU A 31 14.30 -21.68 -10.90
N LEU A 32 13.02 -21.32 -11.10
CA LEU A 32 12.57 -19.93 -11.12
C LEU A 32 12.62 -19.32 -9.71
N GLU A 33 12.25 -20.10 -8.70
CA GLU A 33 12.40 -19.72 -7.29
C GLU A 33 13.88 -19.42 -6.96
N GLY A 34 14.79 -20.36 -7.24
CA GLY A 34 16.22 -20.18 -7.02
C GLY A 34 16.77 -18.96 -7.74
N PHE A 35 16.38 -18.73 -8.99
CA PHE A 35 16.76 -17.54 -9.75
C PHE A 35 16.26 -16.24 -9.12
N LEU A 36 14.95 -16.17 -8.81
CA LEU A 36 14.32 -15.00 -8.20
C LEU A 36 14.96 -14.66 -6.84
N TYR A 37 15.20 -15.64 -5.98
CA TYR A 37 15.75 -15.41 -4.65
C TYR A 37 17.26 -15.16 -4.65
N ARG A 38 18.02 -15.64 -5.65
CA ARG A 38 19.47 -15.44 -5.74
C ARG A 38 19.83 -14.03 -6.20
N HIS A 39 19.10 -13.49 -7.17
CA HIS A 39 19.46 -12.22 -7.80
C HIS A 39 18.71 -11.03 -7.17
N ILE A 40 19.44 -10.09 -6.58
CA ILE A 40 18.86 -8.91 -5.90
C ILE A 40 17.99 -8.04 -6.82
N ILE A 41 18.36 -7.91 -8.09
CA ILE A 41 17.65 -7.09 -9.07
C ILE A 41 16.21 -7.59 -9.26
N PHE A 42 16.02 -8.90 -9.45
CA PHE A 42 14.68 -9.48 -9.63
C PHE A 42 13.83 -9.39 -8.36
N ARG A 43 14.44 -9.54 -7.18
CA ARG A 43 13.76 -9.33 -5.90
C ARG A 43 13.23 -7.90 -5.76
N ILE A 44 14.09 -6.91 -6.03
CA ILE A 44 13.70 -5.50 -6.00
C ILE A 44 12.62 -5.23 -7.05
N ALA A 45 12.76 -5.76 -8.27
CA ALA A 45 11.76 -5.60 -9.32
C ALA A 45 10.38 -6.16 -8.90
N ALA A 46 10.34 -7.35 -8.28
CA ALA A 46 9.11 -7.93 -7.75
C ALA A 46 8.51 -7.09 -6.61
N VAL A 47 9.33 -6.59 -5.69
CA VAL A 47 8.88 -5.69 -4.60
C VAL A 47 8.31 -4.38 -5.17
N LEU A 48 8.97 -3.81 -6.18
CA LEU A 48 8.49 -2.62 -6.88
C LEU A 48 7.18 -2.88 -7.63
N ALA A 49 7.01 -4.07 -8.23
CA ALA A 49 5.76 -4.45 -8.89
C ALA A 49 4.60 -4.51 -7.88
N VAL A 50 4.81 -5.14 -6.72
CA VAL A 50 3.84 -5.14 -5.60
C VAL A 50 3.51 -3.69 -5.18
N GLY A 51 4.54 -2.87 -4.97
CA GLY A 51 4.38 -1.46 -4.60
C GLY A 51 3.63 -0.65 -5.66
N ALA A 52 3.87 -0.90 -6.95
CA ALA A 52 3.24 -0.21 -8.06
C ALA A 52 1.72 -0.42 -8.09
N VAL A 53 1.24 -1.63 -7.75
CA VAL A 53 -0.20 -1.91 -7.63
C VAL A 53 -0.84 -1.06 -6.54
N TYR A 54 -0.24 -1.02 -5.35
CA TYR A 54 -0.73 -0.17 -4.25
C TYR A 54 -0.67 1.32 -4.60
N VAL A 55 0.40 1.80 -5.23
CA VAL A 55 0.48 3.19 -5.72
C VAL A 55 -0.61 3.47 -6.76
N GLY A 56 -0.88 2.54 -7.66
CA GLY A 56 -1.96 2.61 -8.65
C GLY A 56 -3.33 2.72 -7.99
N ALA A 57 -3.63 1.85 -7.03
CA ALA A 57 -4.86 1.89 -6.25
C ALA A 57 -5.02 3.22 -5.49
N GLY A 58 -3.94 3.73 -4.89
CA GLY A 58 -3.91 5.03 -4.24
C GLY A 58 -4.30 6.17 -5.19
N LYS A 59 -3.87 6.12 -6.46
CA LYS A 59 -4.31 7.10 -7.47
C LYS A 59 -5.80 7.04 -7.75
N LEU A 60 -6.48 5.90 -7.56
CA LEU A 60 -7.93 5.78 -7.75
C LEU A 60 -8.73 6.39 -6.58
N MET A 61 -8.13 6.43 -5.39
CA MET A 61 -8.77 6.99 -4.20
C MET A 61 -8.97 8.50 -4.29
N ARG A 62 -9.98 8.99 -3.56
CA ARG A 62 -10.25 10.43 -3.39
C ARG A 62 -10.20 10.74 -1.90
N LEU A 63 -9.08 11.29 -1.45
CA LEU A 63 -8.95 11.82 -0.09
C LEU A 63 -9.68 13.17 -0.03
N ARG A 64 -10.75 13.27 0.75
CA ARG A 64 -11.51 14.51 0.91
C ARG A 64 -11.20 15.19 2.25
N SER A 65 -10.93 14.40 3.28
CA SER A 65 -10.66 14.88 4.64
C SER A 65 -9.47 14.16 5.27
N PHE A 66 -8.93 14.73 6.35
CA PHE A 66 -7.94 14.06 7.20
C PHE A 66 -8.50 12.77 7.81
N VAL A 67 -9.80 12.75 8.11
CA VAL A 67 -10.51 11.57 8.62
C VAL A 67 -10.42 10.39 7.63
N ASP A 68 -10.55 10.63 6.32
CA ASP A 68 -10.38 9.56 5.32
C ASP A 68 -8.97 8.93 5.38
N VAL A 69 -7.94 9.73 5.64
CA VAL A 69 -6.55 9.26 5.77
C VAL A 69 -6.39 8.44 7.05
N LEU A 70 -6.87 8.97 8.17
CA LEU A 70 -6.76 8.30 9.46
C LEU A 70 -7.49 6.96 9.44
N SER A 71 -8.69 6.89 8.87
CA SER A 71 -9.43 5.63 8.77
C SER A 71 -8.74 4.59 7.88
N LEU A 72 -8.09 5.00 6.78
CA LEU A 72 -7.36 4.08 5.89
C LEU A 72 -6.10 3.50 6.54
N LEU A 73 -5.51 4.21 7.51
CA LEU A 73 -4.39 3.70 8.31
C LEU A 73 -4.88 2.87 9.49
N PHE A 74 -5.79 3.44 10.28
CA PHE A 74 -6.17 2.91 11.58
C PHE A 74 -6.98 1.62 11.45
N VAL A 75 -7.96 1.55 10.54
CA VAL A 75 -8.82 0.36 10.43
C VAL A 75 -8.02 -0.89 10.08
N PRO A 76 -7.19 -0.91 9.02
CA PRO A 76 -6.43 -2.12 8.72
C PRO A 76 -5.28 -2.35 9.72
N ALA A 77 -4.70 -1.29 10.31
CA ALA A 77 -3.70 -1.46 11.37
C ALA A 77 -4.27 -2.12 12.63
N VAL A 78 -5.47 -1.72 13.07
CA VAL A 78 -6.17 -2.36 14.19
C VAL A 78 -6.51 -3.80 13.82
N PHE A 79 -7.04 -4.05 12.63
CA PHE A 79 -7.35 -5.40 12.17
C PHE A 79 -6.12 -6.32 12.20
N TRP A 80 -5.01 -5.90 11.59
CA TRP A 80 -3.76 -6.67 11.62
C TRP A 80 -3.15 -6.75 13.01
N GLY A 81 -3.26 -5.71 13.82
CA GLY A 81 -2.82 -5.70 15.21
C GLY A 81 -3.55 -6.74 16.06
N VAL A 82 -4.87 -6.85 15.91
CA VAL A 82 -5.68 -7.90 16.57
C VAL A 82 -5.22 -9.29 16.15
N LEU A 83 -5.03 -9.52 14.84
CA LEU A 83 -4.51 -10.79 14.35
C LEU A 83 -3.10 -11.09 14.87
N MET A 84 -2.25 -10.07 15.01
CA MET A 84 -0.90 -10.24 15.52
C MET A 84 -0.89 -10.56 17.01
N VAL A 85 -1.73 -9.88 17.81
CA VAL A 85 -1.93 -10.18 19.23
C VAL A 85 -2.44 -11.60 19.39
N ALA A 86 -3.46 -12.01 18.61
CA ALA A 86 -3.96 -13.39 18.63
C ALA A 86 -2.88 -14.41 18.28
N ALA A 87 -2.06 -14.14 17.25
CA ALA A 87 -0.96 -15.02 16.86
C ALA A 87 0.12 -15.11 17.94
N TYR A 88 0.44 -13.99 18.60
CA TYR A 88 1.45 -13.91 19.65
C TYR A 88 1.01 -14.62 20.94
N PHE A 89 -0.21 -14.37 21.41
CA PHE A 89 -0.70 -15.03 22.64
C PHE A 89 -1.12 -16.49 22.41
N GLY A 90 -1.60 -16.84 21.21
CA GLY A 90 -1.98 -18.22 20.90
C GLY A 90 -0.78 -19.14 20.67
N GLY A 91 0.24 -18.68 19.95
CA GLY A 91 1.40 -19.50 19.55
C GLY A 91 2.75 -19.06 20.12
N GLY A 92 2.78 -18.02 20.96
CA GLY A 92 4.00 -17.45 21.54
C GLY A 92 4.90 -16.76 20.52
N SER A 93 6.11 -16.39 20.96
CA SER A 93 7.18 -15.92 20.07
C SER A 93 7.61 -16.97 19.04
N ASP A 94 7.44 -18.25 19.38
CA ASP A 94 7.82 -19.38 18.53
C ASP A 94 6.98 -19.46 17.25
N ALA A 95 5.73 -18.98 17.28
CA ALA A 95 4.91 -18.88 16.08
C ALA A 95 5.56 -18.03 14.98
N PHE A 96 6.34 -17.02 15.37
CA PHE A 96 7.02 -16.11 14.45
C PHE A 96 8.38 -16.67 13.98
N LEU A 97 9.09 -17.41 14.85
CA LEU A 97 10.40 -18.00 14.55
C LEU A 97 10.34 -19.13 13.51
N ARG A 98 9.23 -19.86 13.44
CA ARG A 98 9.05 -20.98 12.50
C ARG A 98 8.94 -20.56 11.03
N GLY A 99 8.88 -19.26 10.73
CA GLY A 99 8.70 -18.75 9.36
C GLY A 99 7.24 -18.87 8.86
N PRO A 100 6.88 -18.25 7.72
CA PRO A 100 5.51 -18.04 7.23
C PRO A 100 4.72 -19.35 7.08
N PHE A 101 3.40 -19.31 7.37
CA PHE A 101 2.44 -20.42 7.24
C PHE A 101 2.73 -21.70 8.07
N ARG A 102 3.71 -21.68 8.97
CA ARG A 102 4.08 -22.84 9.82
C ARG A 102 3.41 -22.91 11.19
N SER A 103 2.49 -21.99 11.47
CA SER A 103 1.73 -21.95 12.73
C SER A 103 0.26 -21.67 12.43
N MET A 104 -0.63 -22.51 12.94
CA MET A 104 -2.08 -22.29 12.81
C MET A 104 -2.53 -20.98 13.48
N TRP A 105 -1.85 -20.57 14.57
CA TRP A 105 -2.11 -19.30 15.25
C TRP A 105 -1.70 -18.09 14.42
N ARG A 106 -0.64 -18.20 13.61
CA ARG A 106 -0.19 -17.12 12.72
C ARG A 106 -0.87 -17.15 11.34
N PHE A 107 -1.52 -18.25 10.99
CA PHE A 107 -2.10 -18.46 9.67
C PHE A 107 -3.08 -17.35 9.22
N PRO A 108 -4.04 -16.89 10.06
CA PRO A 108 -4.92 -15.79 9.67
C PRO A 108 -4.18 -14.48 9.37
N LEU A 109 -3.15 -14.17 10.17
CA LEU A 109 -2.28 -13.01 9.97
C LEU A 109 -1.50 -13.13 8.66
N ASP A 110 -0.89 -14.29 8.42
CA ASP A 110 -0.07 -14.54 7.23
C ASP A 110 -0.88 -14.43 5.94
N ILE A 111 -2.15 -14.87 5.95
CA ILE A 111 -3.06 -14.69 4.80
C ILE A 111 -3.43 -13.21 4.63
N ALA A 112 -3.87 -12.56 5.70
CA ALA A 112 -4.34 -11.17 5.62
C ALA A 112 -3.22 -10.21 5.18
N MET A 113 -1.98 -10.55 5.52
CA MET A 113 -0.77 -9.80 5.19
C MET A 113 0.09 -10.50 4.11
N LEU A 114 -0.48 -11.41 3.31
CA LEU A 114 0.29 -12.22 2.36
C LEU A 114 1.19 -11.38 1.42
N PRO A 115 0.71 -10.27 0.81
CA PRO A 115 1.57 -9.41 -0.01
C PRO A 115 2.79 -8.88 0.75
N GLN A 116 2.61 -8.51 2.02
CA GLN A 116 3.67 -8.05 2.90
C GLN A 116 4.63 -9.18 3.28
N VAL A 117 4.12 -10.36 3.60
CA VAL A 117 4.89 -11.57 3.92
C VAL A 117 5.76 -12.00 2.73
N VAL A 118 5.23 -11.90 1.50
CA VAL A 118 5.98 -12.16 0.26
C VAL A 118 7.11 -11.14 0.11
N VAL A 119 6.83 -9.84 0.30
CA VAL A 119 7.88 -8.80 0.24
C VAL A 119 8.96 -9.04 1.30
N MET A 120 8.58 -9.41 2.53
CA MET A 120 9.54 -9.77 3.58
C MET A 120 10.42 -10.95 3.16
N GLY A 121 9.83 -11.99 2.55
CA GLY A 121 10.55 -13.16 2.05
C GLY A 121 11.53 -12.79 0.92
N LEU A 122 11.08 -12.00 -0.05
CA LEU A 122 11.95 -11.49 -1.13
C LEU A 122 13.12 -10.69 -0.55
N LEU A 123 12.86 -9.80 0.40
CA LEU A 123 13.91 -9.01 1.05
C LEU A 123 14.77 -9.82 2.04
N ARG A 124 14.49 -11.11 2.25
CA ARG A 124 15.16 -11.99 3.22
C ARG A 124 15.15 -11.42 4.64
N LEU A 125 14.06 -10.74 5.01
CA LEU A 125 13.87 -10.20 6.34
C LEU A 125 13.44 -11.30 7.30
N ARG A 126 13.78 -11.12 8.59
CA ARG A 126 13.28 -12.02 9.64
C ARG A 126 11.78 -11.81 9.83
N TYR A 127 11.08 -12.88 10.18
CA TYR A 127 9.63 -12.87 10.41
C TYR A 127 9.27 -12.49 11.85
N THR A 128 9.94 -11.49 12.43
CA THR A 128 9.65 -11.08 13.81
C THR A 128 8.39 -10.21 13.91
N PRO A 129 7.72 -10.15 15.07
CA PRO A 129 6.52 -9.33 15.24
C PRO A 129 6.75 -7.85 14.91
N GLN A 130 7.93 -7.30 15.25
CA GLN A 130 8.26 -5.89 14.97
C GLN A 130 8.33 -5.61 13.47
N ILE A 131 8.87 -6.56 12.69
CA ILE A 131 8.95 -6.42 11.22
C ILE A 131 7.53 -6.53 10.62
N HIS A 132 6.70 -7.44 11.11
CA HIS A 132 5.29 -7.51 10.67
C HIS A 132 4.55 -6.20 10.94
N MET A 133 4.72 -5.61 12.13
CA MET A 133 4.14 -4.30 12.45
C MET A 133 4.64 -3.20 11.53
N ALA A 134 5.94 -3.15 11.23
CA ALA A 134 6.48 -2.16 10.30
C ALA A 134 5.87 -2.32 8.90
N PHE A 135 5.78 -3.56 8.40
CA PHE A 135 5.24 -3.87 7.08
C PHE A 135 3.72 -3.73 6.98
N ALA A 136 3.00 -3.76 8.10
CA ALA A 136 1.58 -3.41 8.15
C ALA A 136 1.35 -2.02 7.53
N PHE A 137 2.20 -1.04 7.83
CA PHE A 137 1.96 0.32 7.37
C PHE A 137 2.43 0.62 5.95
N VAL A 138 3.35 -0.19 5.39
CA VAL A 138 4.03 0.14 4.13
C VAL A 138 3.05 0.31 2.96
N ALA A 139 2.17 -0.68 2.74
CA ALA A 139 1.20 -0.63 1.65
C ALA A 139 0.21 0.54 1.81
N GLN A 140 -0.23 0.80 3.03
CA GLN A 140 -1.17 1.88 3.35
C GLN A 140 -0.54 3.25 3.11
N ILE A 141 0.70 3.45 3.58
CA ILE A 141 1.47 4.67 3.37
C ILE A 141 1.67 4.91 1.88
N ALA A 142 2.07 3.88 1.11
CA ALA A 142 2.25 4.00 -0.34
C ALA A 142 0.96 4.44 -1.06
N MET A 143 -0.19 3.85 -0.70
CA MET A 143 -1.49 4.25 -1.23
C MET A 143 -1.85 5.70 -0.88
N ILE A 144 -1.68 6.08 0.39
CA ILE A 144 -2.03 7.41 0.89
C ILE A 144 -1.16 8.49 0.24
N LEU A 145 0.15 8.26 0.14
CA LEU A 145 1.07 9.19 -0.51
C LEU A 145 0.69 9.40 -1.99
N ALA A 146 0.34 8.32 -2.70
CA ALA A 146 -0.11 8.40 -4.08
C ALA A 146 -1.42 9.20 -4.23
N ALA A 147 -2.40 8.94 -3.36
CA ALA A 147 -3.68 9.63 -3.33
C ALA A 147 -3.49 11.13 -3.00
N TRP A 148 -2.65 11.45 -2.00
CA TRP A 148 -2.33 12.81 -1.59
C TRP A 148 -1.66 13.58 -2.72
N LYS A 149 -0.65 12.98 -3.39
CA LYS A 149 0.05 13.60 -4.52
C LYS A 149 -0.95 13.97 -5.63
N ARG A 150 -1.89 13.08 -5.97
CA ARG A 150 -2.94 13.35 -6.96
C ARG A 150 -3.84 14.52 -6.54
N MET A 151 -4.27 14.54 -5.28
CA MET A 151 -5.08 15.62 -4.72
C MET A 151 -4.36 16.98 -4.80
N LEU A 152 -3.08 17.02 -4.45
CA LEU A 152 -2.26 18.23 -4.53
C LEU A 152 -2.14 18.74 -5.97
N HIS A 153 -1.87 17.84 -6.92
CA HIS A 153 -1.82 18.20 -8.35
C HIS A 153 -3.17 18.73 -8.85
N TYR A 154 -4.28 18.12 -8.45
CA TYR A 154 -5.62 18.58 -8.82
C TYR A 154 -5.89 19.99 -8.28
N ARG A 155 -5.64 20.24 -6.99
CA ARG A 155 -5.80 21.56 -6.36
C ARG A 155 -4.97 22.64 -7.06
N ARG A 156 -3.70 22.34 -7.39
CA ARG A 156 -2.82 23.25 -8.14
C ARG A 156 -3.37 23.58 -9.54
N ARG A 157 -3.91 22.58 -10.26
CA ARG A 157 -4.52 22.79 -11.59
C ARG A 157 -5.78 23.67 -11.50
N VAL A 158 -6.64 23.42 -10.53
CA VAL A 158 -7.87 24.22 -10.32
C VAL A 158 -7.50 25.66 -9.95
N ALA A 159 -6.56 25.86 -9.02
CA ALA A 159 -6.09 27.19 -8.65
C ALA A 159 -5.52 27.96 -9.85
N LYS A 160 -4.72 27.31 -10.71
CA LYS A 160 -4.21 27.91 -11.95
C LYS A 160 -5.33 28.28 -12.92
N ARG A 161 -6.35 27.44 -13.06
CA ARG A 161 -7.53 27.72 -13.90
C ARG A 161 -8.35 28.90 -13.37
N ASN A 162 -8.54 28.97 -12.05
CA ASN A 162 -9.28 30.07 -11.41
C ASN A 162 -8.54 31.40 -11.54
N ARG A 163 -7.21 31.42 -11.36
CA ARG A 163 -6.37 32.61 -11.62
C ARG A 163 -6.49 33.10 -13.06
N ARG A 164 -6.45 32.18 -14.04
CA ARG A 164 -6.62 32.52 -15.47
C ARG A 164 -8.01 33.08 -15.78
N ARG A 165 -9.06 32.53 -15.15
CA ARG A 165 -10.44 33.03 -15.29
C ARG A 165 -10.62 34.41 -14.66
N ALA A 166 -10.05 34.64 -13.48
CA ALA A 166 -10.06 35.93 -12.82
C ALA A 166 -9.33 37.00 -13.67
N ALA A 167 -8.16 36.68 -14.22
CA ALA A 167 -7.44 37.59 -15.12
C ALA A 167 -8.24 37.91 -16.40
N LYS A 168 -8.98 36.93 -16.95
CA LYS A 168 -9.85 37.15 -18.11
C LYS A 168 -11.07 38.03 -17.82
N ARG A 169 -11.59 38.00 -16.58
CA ARG A 169 -12.77 38.79 -16.14
C ARG A 169 -12.44 40.21 -15.67
N ARG A 170 -11.17 40.63 -15.62
CA ARG A 170 -10.81 42.01 -15.31
C ARG A 170 -11.31 42.97 -16.42
N PRO A 171 -11.95 44.09 -16.06
CA PRO A 171 -12.42 45.08 -17.03
C PRO A 171 -11.25 45.66 -17.84
N ILE A 172 -11.53 46.15 -19.06
CA ILE A 172 -10.52 46.64 -20.00
C ILE A 172 -9.75 47.84 -19.42
N SER A 173 -10.43 48.69 -18.65
CA SER A 173 -9.84 49.86 -17.97
C SER A 173 -8.65 49.48 -17.05
N GLU A 174 -8.76 48.42 -16.27
CA GLU A 174 -7.67 47.91 -15.39
C GLU A 174 -6.49 47.29 -16.16
N ARG A 175 -6.67 46.96 -17.45
CA ARG A 175 -5.59 46.39 -18.28
C ARG A 175 -4.77 47.46 -18.98
N GLU A 176 -5.37 48.61 -19.29
CA GLU A 176 -4.68 49.75 -19.89
C GLU A 176 -3.82 50.48 -18.86
N GLU A 177 -4.32 50.65 -17.64
CA GLU A 177 -3.61 51.29 -16.51
C GLU A 177 -2.37 50.50 -16.01
N ARG A 178 -2.27 49.20 -16.33
CA ARG A 178 -1.07 48.38 -16.05
C ARG A 178 -0.05 48.36 -17.19
N ARG A 179 -0.38 48.95 -18.34
CA ARG A 179 0.48 49.01 -19.53
C ARG A 179 1.11 50.39 -19.74
N SER A 180 0.52 51.45 -19.17
CA SER A 180 1.13 52.77 -18.96
C SER A 180 2.13 52.73 -17.81
#